data_AF-A0A935KUD8-F1
#
_entry.id   AF-A0A935KUD8-F1
#
_cell.length_a   1.000
_cell.length_b   1.000
_cell.length_c   1.000
_cell.angle_alpha   90.00
_cell.angle_beta   90.00
_cell.angle_gamma   90.00
#
_symmetry.space_group_name_H-M   'P 1'
#
loop_
_entity.id
_entity.type
_entity.pdbx_description
1 polymer ?
#
loop_
_entity_poly.entity_id
_entity_poly.type
_entity_poly.pdbx_seq_one_letter_code
_entity_poly.pdbx_strand_id
1 'polypeptide(L)'
;MNAPEGPSSNLASRVQQFLDERRRLGFKLQAALRMLPAFERFVANADHTGPLTIDLMVQWASQVHARHMVDGQADRGTVARRLVVLRPFMRWLRQFEPATEVPDDSSVGALPGRVAPHIYCEAEMVALLDAARQLGPSDGLRAATYTTLFGLLASTGLRISEALNLHDADVDLDAALLTIRQTKFGKSRQVSLHPSAIGPLATYRALRRQHVRSSLNTTFFVSSRGVNRGEPLGDRQAHRMFEQLRRQLGWVDRGGHGQPRIHDIRHSFAVRRLILWHEQGADLDQRMLALSTYMGHVKISNTYWYLSGVPELMALVGARFEHYADLGACDYE
;
A
#
# COMPACT_ATOMS: atom_id res chain seq x y z
N MET A 1 -46.28 -18.88 26.13
CA MET A 1 -45.10 -18.82 27.00
C MET A 1 -43.88 -18.94 26.08
N ASN A 2 -43.39 -17.80 25.59
CA ASN A 2 -42.25 -17.78 24.68
C ASN A 2 -40.97 -17.79 25.52
N ALA A 3 -40.09 -18.75 25.23
CA ALA A 3 -38.76 -18.82 25.83
C ALA A 3 -37.95 -17.55 25.45
N PRO A 4 -37.11 -17.02 26.35
CA PRO A 4 -36.30 -15.85 26.04
C PRO A 4 -35.26 -16.22 24.97
N GLU A 5 -35.25 -15.51 23.84
CA GLU A 5 -34.19 -15.60 22.84
C GLU A 5 -32.87 -15.16 23.50
N GLY A 6 -31.87 -16.04 23.53
CA GLY A 6 -30.59 -15.76 24.14
C GLY A 6 -29.81 -14.63 23.44
N PRO A 7 -28.97 -13.88 24.18
CA PRO A 7 -28.30 -12.67 23.70
C PRO A 7 -27.32 -12.85 22.53
N SER A 8 -26.80 -14.07 22.28
CA SER A 8 -25.91 -14.33 21.13
C SER A 8 -26.62 -14.26 19.77
N SER A 9 -27.94 -14.49 19.75
CA SER A 9 -28.79 -14.38 18.55
C SER A 9 -28.88 -12.94 18.02
N ASN A 10 -28.85 -11.94 18.91
CA ASN A 10 -29.02 -10.53 18.55
C ASN A 10 -27.78 -9.96 17.86
N LEU A 11 -26.56 -10.15 18.39
CA LEU A 11 -25.36 -9.52 17.82
C LEU A 11 -25.03 -10.03 16.41
N ALA A 12 -25.18 -11.34 16.16
CA ALA A 12 -25.00 -11.93 14.83
C ALA A 12 -25.98 -11.33 13.81
N SER A 13 -27.25 -11.20 14.19
CA SER A 13 -28.27 -10.54 13.37
C SER A 13 -27.91 -9.07 13.09
N ARG A 14 -27.46 -8.32 14.10
CA ARG A 14 -27.03 -6.92 13.97
C ARG A 14 -25.85 -6.76 13.03
N VAL A 15 -24.84 -7.63 13.12
CA VAL A 15 -23.70 -7.64 12.19
C VAL A 15 -24.17 -7.85 10.76
N GLN A 16 -25.05 -8.83 10.53
CA GLN A 16 -25.57 -9.12 9.20
C GLN A 16 -26.40 -7.95 8.64
N GLN A 17 -27.30 -7.39 9.46
CA GLN A 17 -28.12 -6.22 9.10
C GLN A 17 -27.24 -5.02 8.68
N PHE A 18 -26.21 -4.72 9.47
CA PHE A 18 -25.26 -3.65 9.15
C PHE A 18 -24.52 -3.91 7.83
N LEU A 19 -24.03 -5.13 7.62
CA LEU A 19 -23.30 -5.48 6.41
C LEU A 19 -24.18 -5.37 5.17
N ASP A 20 -25.44 -5.81 5.24
CA ASP A 20 -26.37 -5.74 4.12
C ASP A 20 -26.82 -4.31 3.82
N GLU A 21 -27.07 -3.50 4.85
CA GLU A 21 -27.35 -2.07 4.67
C GLU A 21 -26.18 -1.36 3.98
N ARG A 22 -24.96 -1.59 4.44
CA ARG A 22 -23.76 -1.01 3.83
C ARG A 22 -23.52 -1.50 2.40
N ARG A 23 -23.82 -2.78 2.10
CA ARG A 23 -23.74 -3.30 0.73
C ARG A 23 -24.76 -2.62 -0.19
N ARG A 24 -26.00 -2.43 0.26
CA ARG A 24 -27.04 -1.70 -0.50
C ARG A 24 -26.62 -0.27 -0.82
N LEU A 25 -25.85 0.36 0.07
CA LEU A 25 -25.26 1.69 -0.14
C LEU A 25 -23.97 1.68 -0.98
N GLY A 26 -23.56 0.54 -1.56
CA GLY A 26 -22.43 0.43 -2.48
C GLY A 26 -21.05 0.31 -1.82
N PHE A 27 -20.97 0.06 -0.50
CA PHE A 27 -19.68 -0.11 0.17
C PHE A 27 -19.06 -1.49 -0.14
N LYS A 28 -17.75 -1.53 -0.45
CA LYS A 28 -17.02 -2.78 -0.74
C LYS A 28 -16.75 -3.67 0.49
N LEU A 29 -16.75 -3.10 1.70
CA LEU A 29 -16.67 -3.77 3.01
C LEU A 29 -15.63 -4.88 3.24
N GLN A 30 -14.61 -5.05 2.39
CA GLN A 30 -13.70 -6.21 2.43
C GLN A 30 -13.12 -6.53 3.81
N ALA A 31 -12.69 -5.50 4.56
CA ALA A 31 -12.17 -5.66 5.91
C ALA A 31 -13.27 -6.02 6.93
N ALA A 32 -14.41 -5.31 6.87
CA ALA A 32 -15.54 -5.49 7.78
C ALA A 32 -16.20 -6.87 7.63
N LEU A 33 -16.30 -7.40 6.41
CA LEU A 33 -16.85 -8.74 6.11
C LEU A 33 -16.09 -9.86 6.81
N ARG A 34 -14.79 -9.67 7.07
CA ARG A 34 -13.98 -10.64 7.81
C ARG A 34 -13.95 -10.34 9.31
N MET A 35 -13.84 -9.06 9.67
CA MET A 35 -13.57 -8.65 11.05
C MET A 35 -14.82 -8.62 11.92
N LEU A 36 -15.99 -8.21 11.41
CA LEU A 36 -17.21 -8.17 12.22
C LEU A 36 -17.69 -9.57 12.63
N PRO A 37 -17.74 -10.58 11.74
CA PRO A 37 -18.06 -11.95 12.17
C PRO A 37 -16.97 -12.60 13.03
N ALA A 38 -15.72 -12.11 12.97
CA ALA A 38 -14.67 -12.57 13.88
C ALA A 38 -14.80 -11.93 15.27
N PHE A 39 -15.29 -10.69 15.35
CA PHE A 39 -15.58 -10.01 16.60
C PHE A 39 -16.82 -10.61 17.27
N GLU A 40 -17.90 -10.83 16.52
CA GLU A 40 -19.12 -11.46 17.03
C GLU A 40 -18.83 -12.85 17.64
N ARG A 41 -18.14 -13.74 16.92
CA ARG A 41 -17.71 -15.03 17.48
C ARG A 41 -16.86 -14.90 18.73
N PHE A 42 -16.03 -13.88 18.84
CA PHE A 42 -15.25 -13.63 20.05
C PHE A 42 -16.15 -13.26 21.22
N VAL A 43 -17.14 -12.38 21.02
CA VAL A 43 -18.11 -11.99 22.05
C VAL A 43 -18.96 -13.19 22.47
N ALA A 44 -19.40 -14.01 21.51
CA ALA A 44 -20.16 -15.23 21.77
C ALA A 44 -19.35 -16.24 22.59
N ASN A 45 -18.08 -16.47 22.24
CA ASN A 45 -17.19 -17.38 22.96
C ASN A 45 -16.81 -16.89 24.37
N ALA A 46 -16.96 -15.60 24.64
CA ALA A 46 -16.73 -15.02 25.97
C ALA A 46 -17.98 -15.07 26.85
N ASP A 47 -19.11 -15.63 26.36
CA ASP A 47 -20.42 -15.63 27.02
C ASP A 47 -20.83 -14.23 27.53
N HIS A 48 -20.42 -13.18 26.81
CA HIS A 48 -20.65 -11.80 27.23
C HIS A 48 -22.09 -11.37 26.98
N THR A 49 -22.76 -10.89 28.02
CA THR A 49 -24.18 -10.50 28.00
C THR A 49 -24.41 -9.01 28.26
N GLY A 50 -23.36 -8.27 28.59
CA GLY A 50 -23.43 -6.82 28.87
C GLY A 50 -23.25 -5.94 27.63
N PRO A 51 -23.19 -4.61 27.82
CA PRO A 51 -22.87 -3.67 26.75
C PRO A 51 -21.50 -3.97 26.12
N LEU A 52 -21.35 -3.65 24.83
CA LEU A 52 -20.05 -3.75 24.16
C LEU A 52 -19.16 -2.57 24.57
N THR A 53 -18.18 -2.84 25.44
CA THR A 53 -17.23 -1.84 25.95
C THR A 53 -15.98 -1.73 25.07
N ILE A 54 -15.26 -0.62 25.20
CA ILE A 54 -13.95 -0.41 24.56
C ILE A 54 -12.97 -1.49 25.02
N ASP A 55 -12.97 -1.86 26.30
CA ASP A 55 -12.08 -2.89 26.84
C ASP A 55 -12.28 -4.24 26.15
N LEU A 56 -13.53 -4.67 25.96
CA LEU A 56 -13.87 -5.89 25.23
C LEU A 56 -13.37 -5.84 23.78
N MET A 57 -13.54 -4.69 23.12
CA MET A 57 -13.07 -4.47 21.75
C MET A 57 -11.54 -4.47 21.66
N VAL A 58 -10.84 -3.89 22.64
CA VAL A 58 -9.37 -3.87 22.73
C VAL A 58 -8.83 -5.26 22.98
N GLN A 59 -9.46 -6.06 23.85
CA GLN A 59 -9.12 -7.46 24.06
C GLN A 59 -9.19 -8.25 22.75
N TRP A 60 -10.30 -8.16 22.02
CA TRP A 60 -10.43 -8.78 20.71
C TRP A 60 -9.39 -8.27 19.69
N ALA A 61 -9.18 -6.96 19.66
CA ALA A 61 -8.25 -6.34 18.71
C ALA A 61 -6.80 -6.75 18.99
N SER A 62 -6.48 -7.09 20.24
CA SER A 62 -5.17 -7.58 20.67
C SER A 62 -4.93 -9.06 20.37
N GLN A 63 -5.97 -9.83 20.03
CA GLN A 63 -5.82 -11.20 19.52
C GLN A 63 -5.29 -11.20 18.09
N VAL A 64 -3.98 -11.02 17.97
CA VAL A 64 -3.24 -10.94 16.70
C VAL A 64 -2.36 -12.18 16.50
N HIS A 65 -2.07 -12.49 15.25
CA HIS A 65 -1.13 -13.55 14.90
C HIS A 65 0.28 -13.22 15.41
N ALA A 66 1.09 -14.22 15.75
CA ALA A 66 2.46 -14.07 16.29
C ALA A 66 3.33 -13.05 15.52
N ARG A 67 3.25 -13.05 14.19
CA ARG A 67 3.93 -12.07 13.30
C ARG A 67 3.59 -10.59 13.54
N HIS A 68 2.54 -10.30 14.30
CA HIS A 68 2.10 -8.95 14.68
C HIS A 68 2.32 -8.70 16.18
N MET A 69 3.09 -9.55 16.84
CA MET A 69 3.53 -9.33 18.21
C MET A 69 4.89 -8.60 18.20
N VAL A 70 5.04 -7.66 19.12
CA VAL A 70 6.27 -6.91 19.40
C VAL A 70 6.50 -7.07 20.90
N ASP A 71 7.65 -7.62 21.29
CA ASP A 71 8.03 -7.86 22.69
C ASP A 71 6.96 -8.60 23.50
N GLY A 72 6.32 -9.61 22.88
CA GLY A 72 5.28 -10.42 23.52
C GLY A 72 3.90 -9.74 23.61
N GLN A 73 3.73 -8.53 23.08
CA GLN A 73 2.46 -7.80 23.05
C GLN A 73 1.99 -7.54 21.62
N ALA A 74 0.68 -7.32 21.42
CA ALA A 74 0.15 -6.98 20.11
C ALA A 74 0.65 -5.60 19.63
N ASP A 75 1.10 -5.51 18.38
CA ASP A 75 1.45 -4.23 17.74
C ASP A 75 0.27 -3.24 17.86
N ARG A 76 0.49 -2.13 18.58
CA ARG A 76 -0.54 -1.10 18.85
C ARG A 76 -1.14 -0.54 17.56
N GLY A 77 -0.34 -0.39 16.52
CA GLY A 77 -0.82 0.05 15.20
C GLY A 77 -1.79 -0.96 14.57
N THR A 78 -1.57 -2.25 14.78
CA THR A 78 -2.44 -3.33 14.33
C THR A 78 -3.73 -3.38 15.14
N VAL A 79 -3.65 -3.23 16.47
CA VAL A 79 -4.83 -3.13 17.35
C VAL A 79 -5.72 -1.97 16.91
N ALA A 80 -5.17 -0.77 16.75
CA ALA A 80 -5.93 0.40 16.31
C ALA A 80 -6.56 0.22 14.93
N ARG A 81 -5.84 -0.35 13.95
CA ARG A 81 -6.39 -0.67 12.63
C ARG A 81 -7.61 -1.58 12.72
N ARG A 82 -7.62 -2.54 13.66
CA ARG A 82 -8.78 -3.42 13.88
C ARG A 82 -9.94 -2.67 14.53
N LEU A 83 -9.69 -1.83 15.52
CA LEU A 83 -10.72 -0.99 16.16
C LEU A 83 -11.36 -0.01 15.17
N VAL A 84 -10.57 0.60 14.28
CA VAL A 84 -11.07 1.50 13.23
C VAL A 84 -12.11 0.81 12.35
N VAL A 85 -11.99 -0.50 12.10
CA VAL A 85 -12.97 -1.27 11.32
C VAL A 85 -14.27 -1.49 12.11
N LEU A 86 -14.21 -1.57 13.45
CA LEU A 86 -15.39 -1.68 14.31
C LEU A 86 -16.14 -0.36 14.45
N ARG A 87 -15.45 0.79 14.46
CA ARG A 87 -16.07 2.11 14.73
C ARG A 87 -17.37 2.39 13.97
N PRO A 88 -17.46 2.16 12.64
CA PRO A 88 -18.69 2.43 11.90
C PRO A 88 -19.85 1.52 12.30
N PHE A 89 -19.54 0.28 12.68
CA PHE A 89 -20.53 -0.68 13.19
C PHE A 89 -21.01 -0.26 14.59
N MET A 90 -20.08 0.09 15.51
CA MET A 90 -20.46 0.50 16.87
C MET A 90 -21.31 1.77 16.88
N ARG A 91 -20.98 2.75 16.02
CA ARG A 91 -21.81 3.96 15.85
C ARG A 91 -23.21 3.66 15.31
N TRP A 92 -23.31 2.68 14.42
CA TRP A 92 -24.60 2.22 13.90
C TRP A 92 -25.39 1.45 14.97
N LEU A 93 -24.73 0.55 15.71
CA LEU A 93 -25.34 -0.28 16.73
C LEU A 93 -25.89 0.53 17.90
N ARG A 94 -25.22 1.62 18.28
CA ARG A 94 -25.65 2.53 19.35
C ARG A 94 -27.03 3.15 19.13
N GLN A 95 -27.56 3.15 17.90
CA GLN A 95 -28.94 3.56 17.62
C GLN A 95 -29.97 2.60 18.20
N PHE A 96 -29.59 1.33 18.41
CA PHE A 96 -30.43 0.26 18.95
C PHE A 96 -30.01 -0.14 20.37
N GLU A 97 -28.71 -0.02 20.68
CA GLU A 97 -28.12 -0.40 21.96
C GLU A 97 -27.30 0.78 22.52
N PRO A 98 -27.96 1.77 23.17
CA PRO A 98 -27.32 3.04 23.56
C PRO A 98 -26.12 2.92 24.50
N ALA A 99 -26.04 1.83 25.27
CA ALA A 99 -24.92 1.55 26.17
C ALA A 99 -23.65 1.07 25.44
N THR A 100 -23.71 0.84 24.12
CA THR A 100 -22.54 0.47 23.31
C THR A 100 -21.54 1.62 23.24
N GLU A 101 -20.30 1.34 23.64
CA GLU A 101 -19.21 2.29 23.54
C GLU A 101 -18.62 2.33 22.11
N VAL A 102 -17.95 3.42 21.75
CA VAL A 102 -17.33 3.58 20.43
C VAL A 102 -15.86 3.90 20.62
N PRO A 103 -14.93 3.03 20.14
CA PRO A 103 -13.51 3.29 20.30
C PRO A 103 -13.08 4.49 19.46
N ASP A 104 -12.16 5.28 19.98
CA ASP A 104 -11.52 6.40 19.28
C ASP A 104 -10.01 6.15 19.14
N ASP A 105 -9.26 7.16 18.71
CA ASP A 105 -7.80 7.02 18.52
C ASP A 105 -7.04 6.98 19.85
N SER A 106 -7.64 7.46 20.94
CA SER A 106 -7.08 7.42 22.29
C SER A 106 -7.25 6.06 22.96
N SER A 107 -8.20 5.23 22.50
CA SER A 107 -8.48 3.89 23.05
C SER A 107 -7.30 2.90 23.00
N VAL A 108 -6.23 3.23 22.26
CA VAL A 108 -4.99 2.43 22.19
C VAL A 108 -3.76 3.24 22.59
N GLY A 109 -3.94 4.43 23.19
CA GLY A 109 -2.89 5.41 23.49
C GLY A 109 -2.17 5.95 22.25
N ALA A 110 -1.01 6.58 22.47
CA ALA A 110 -0.21 7.16 21.39
C ALA A 110 0.16 6.10 20.34
N LEU A 111 -0.25 6.34 19.10
CA LEU A 111 0.08 5.47 17.99
C LEU A 111 1.51 5.72 17.52
N PRO A 112 2.25 4.67 17.10
CA PRO A 112 3.53 4.86 16.43
C PRO A 112 3.34 5.81 15.25
N GLY A 113 4.22 6.82 15.17
CA GLY A 113 4.25 7.75 14.05
C GLY A 113 4.53 7.05 12.72
N ARG A 114 4.51 7.82 11.63
CA ARG A 114 4.88 7.27 10.32
C ARG A 114 6.36 6.86 10.35
N VAL A 115 6.61 5.60 10.03
CA VAL A 115 7.95 5.01 9.99
C VAL A 115 8.66 5.42 8.70
N ALA A 116 9.92 5.82 8.82
CA ALA A 116 10.73 6.24 7.67
C ALA A 116 10.92 5.07 6.67
N PRO A 117 10.76 5.30 5.36
CA PRO A 117 10.93 4.28 4.34
C PRO A 117 12.42 4.07 4.03
N HIS A 118 12.75 2.94 3.42
CA HIS A 118 14.06 2.73 2.82
C HIS A 118 14.16 3.48 1.48
N ILE A 119 14.99 4.52 1.38
CA ILE A 119 15.22 5.19 0.10
C ILE A 119 16.36 4.51 -0.67
N TYR A 120 15.99 3.81 -1.75
CA TYR A 120 16.92 3.12 -2.61
C TYR A 120 17.78 4.09 -3.41
N CYS A 121 19.10 3.89 -3.37
CA CYS A 121 20.01 4.59 -4.25
C CYS A 121 20.02 3.95 -5.65
N GLU A 122 20.66 4.64 -6.60
CA GLU A 122 20.77 4.13 -7.97
C GLU A 122 21.52 2.79 -8.05
N ALA A 123 22.61 2.65 -7.28
CA ALA A 123 23.40 1.42 -7.24
C ALA A 123 22.59 0.22 -6.72
N GLU A 124 21.73 0.42 -5.71
CA GLU A 124 20.82 -0.63 -5.24
C GLU A 124 19.78 -0.99 -6.31
N MET A 125 19.21 0.00 -6.99
CA MET A 125 18.26 -0.28 -8.07
C MET A 125 18.92 -1.05 -9.22
N VAL A 126 20.15 -0.69 -9.61
CA VAL A 126 20.92 -1.42 -10.63
C VAL A 126 21.18 -2.86 -10.15
N ALA A 127 21.67 -3.03 -8.92
CA ALA A 127 21.94 -4.35 -8.35
C ALA A 127 20.70 -5.25 -8.29
N LEU A 128 19.52 -4.69 -7.99
CA LEU A 128 18.25 -5.42 -8.02
C LEU A 128 17.90 -5.90 -9.42
N LEU A 129 18.08 -5.04 -10.43
CA LEU A 129 17.82 -5.40 -11.82
C LEU A 129 18.81 -6.46 -12.31
N ASP A 130 20.09 -6.34 -11.96
CA ASP A 130 21.11 -7.34 -12.29
C ASP A 130 20.83 -8.70 -11.64
N ALA A 131 20.48 -8.72 -10.35
CA ALA A 131 20.10 -9.95 -9.68
C ALA A 131 18.81 -10.55 -10.28
N ALA A 132 17.85 -9.71 -10.69
CA ALA A 132 16.64 -10.17 -11.36
C ALA A 132 16.92 -10.78 -12.75
N ARG A 133 17.91 -10.25 -13.50
CA ARG A 133 18.34 -10.80 -14.79
C ARG A 133 18.96 -12.20 -14.67
N GLN A 134 19.57 -12.50 -13.53
CA GLN A 134 20.18 -13.81 -13.25
C GLN A 134 19.16 -14.88 -12.80
N LEU A 135 17.86 -14.56 -12.73
CA LEU A 135 16.85 -15.51 -12.28
C LEU A 135 16.63 -16.64 -13.30
N GLY A 136 17.03 -17.85 -12.92
CA GLY A 136 16.85 -19.04 -13.76
C GLY A 136 15.41 -19.59 -13.84
N PRO A 137 15.16 -20.46 -14.83
CA PRO A 137 16.10 -20.83 -15.89
C PRO A 137 16.23 -19.70 -16.95
N SER A 138 17.38 -19.59 -17.60
CA SER A 138 17.77 -18.47 -18.48
C SER A 138 16.98 -18.41 -19.80
N ASP A 139 16.40 -19.54 -20.20
CA ASP A 139 15.47 -19.67 -21.32
C ASP A 139 14.03 -19.25 -20.96
N GLY A 140 13.77 -18.93 -19.69
CA GLY A 140 12.44 -18.67 -19.17
C GLY A 140 12.06 -17.19 -19.12
N LEU A 141 10.75 -16.93 -19.16
CA LEU A 141 10.16 -15.59 -19.00
C LEU A 141 10.45 -14.93 -17.64
N ARG A 142 10.99 -15.67 -16.66
CA ARG A 142 11.10 -15.24 -15.26
C ARG A 142 12.01 -14.03 -15.08
N ALA A 143 13.24 -14.08 -15.59
CA ALA A 143 14.20 -13.00 -15.48
C ALA A 143 13.65 -11.71 -16.12
N ALA A 144 13.10 -11.84 -17.33
CA ALA A 144 12.49 -10.73 -18.05
C ALA A 144 11.29 -10.13 -17.30
N THR A 145 10.40 -10.96 -16.74
CA THR A 145 9.26 -10.49 -15.94
C THR A 145 9.72 -9.64 -14.76
N TYR A 146 10.63 -10.13 -13.93
CA TYR A 146 11.01 -9.41 -12.71
C TYR A 146 11.91 -8.21 -12.96
N THR A 147 12.84 -8.31 -13.92
CA THR A 147 13.68 -7.17 -14.32
C THR A 147 12.79 -6.03 -14.86
N THR A 148 11.83 -6.35 -15.71
CA THR A 148 10.92 -5.36 -16.29
C THR A 148 9.95 -4.80 -15.24
N LEU A 149 9.42 -5.64 -14.34
CA LEU A 149 8.53 -5.21 -13.27
C LEU A 149 9.23 -4.21 -12.34
N PHE A 150 10.42 -4.56 -11.82
CA PHE A 150 11.13 -3.68 -10.90
C PHE A 150 11.63 -2.41 -11.58
N GLY A 151 12.09 -2.51 -12.83
CA GLY A 151 12.48 -1.34 -13.62
C GLY A 151 11.30 -0.40 -13.88
N LEU A 152 10.11 -0.95 -14.14
CA LEU A 152 8.89 -0.18 -14.28
C LEU A 152 8.54 0.53 -12.97
N LEU A 153 8.54 -0.18 -11.83
CA LEU A 153 8.25 0.43 -10.53
C LEU A 153 9.23 1.58 -10.21
N ALA A 154 10.52 1.39 -10.51
CA ALA A 154 11.55 2.39 -10.25
C ALA A 154 11.42 3.64 -11.14
N SER A 155 11.03 3.46 -12.40
CA SER A 155 10.89 4.56 -13.36
C SER A 155 9.55 5.30 -13.29
N THR A 156 8.51 4.67 -12.71
CA THR A 156 7.15 5.23 -12.70
C THR A 156 6.56 5.45 -11.31
N GLY A 157 7.16 4.90 -10.25
CA GLY A 157 6.61 4.99 -8.91
C GLY A 157 5.22 4.38 -8.75
N LEU A 158 4.79 3.47 -9.63
CA LEU A 158 3.52 2.76 -9.50
C LEU A 158 3.45 1.99 -8.19
N ARG A 159 2.23 1.79 -7.66
CA ARG A 159 2.05 0.74 -6.65
C ARG A 159 2.25 -0.61 -7.32
N ILE A 160 2.81 -1.57 -6.58
CA ILE A 160 2.97 -2.94 -7.11
C ILE A 160 1.65 -3.51 -7.63
N SER A 161 0.55 -3.31 -6.90
CA SER A 161 -0.77 -3.76 -7.35
C SER A 161 -1.27 -3.05 -8.61
N GLU A 162 -0.87 -1.81 -8.87
CA GLU A 162 -1.19 -1.13 -10.13
C GLU A 162 -0.42 -1.78 -11.28
N ALA A 163 0.88 -2.02 -11.11
CA ALA A 163 1.70 -2.69 -12.12
C ALA A 163 1.22 -4.12 -12.43
N LEU A 164 0.89 -4.91 -11.40
CA LEU A 164 0.43 -6.29 -11.56
C LEU A 164 -0.95 -6.42 -12.22
N ASN A 165 -1.78 -5.37 -12.15
CA ASN A 165 -3.13 -5.36 -12.74
C ASN A 165 -3.19 -4.65 -14.10
N LEU A 166 -2.04 -4.22 -14.66
CA LEU A 166 -2.01 -3.68 -16.03
C LEU A 166 -2.39 -4.78 -17.02
N HIS A 167 -3.30 -4.48 -17.94
CA HIS A 167 -3.56 -5.33 -19.11
C HIS A 167 -2.64 -4.95 -20.26
N ASP A 168 -2.48 -5.84 -21.25
CA ASP A 168 -1.66 -5.53 -22.43
C ASP A 168 -2.21 -4.29 -23.18
N ALA A 169 -3.54 -4.11 -23.19
CA ALA A 169 -4.23 -2.92 -23.73
C ALA A 169 -3.95 -1.62 -22.97
N ASP A 170 -3.48 -1.69 -21.73
CA ASP A 170 -3.22 -0.52 -20.89
C ASP A 170 -1.83 0.07 -21.11
N VAL A 171 -1.00 -0.62 -21.90
CA VAL A 171 0.42 -0.27 -22.13
C VAL A 171 0.59 0.16 -23.58
N ASP A 172 0.49 1.46 -23.82
CA ASP A 172 0.73 2.07 -25.13
C ASP A 172 2.20 2.49 -25.21
N LEU A 173 3.00 1.69 -25.92
CA LEU A 173 4.44 1.95 -26.04
C LEU A 173 4.75 2.99 -27.12
N ASP A 174 3.86 3.18 -28.09
CA ASP A 174 4.02 4.16 -29.16
C ASP A 174 3.74 5.58 -28.63
N ALA A 175 2.70 5.71 -27.78
CA ALA A 175 2.40 6.95 -27.07
C ALA A 175 3.19 7.13 -25.76
N ALA A 176 4.05 6.15 -25.39
CA ALA A 176 4.79 6.12 -24.13
C ALA A 176 3.89 6.34 -22.89
N LEU A 177 2.77 5.63 -22.81
CA LEU A 177 1.71 5.87 -21.85
C LEU A 177 1.17 4.60 -21.21
N LEU A 178 0.93 4.65 -19.90
CA LEU A 178 0.21 3.63 -19.15
C LEU A 178 -1.16 4.13 -18.72
N THR A 179 -2.19 3.32 -18.93
CA THR A 179 -3.54 3.56 -18.43
C THR A 179 -3.78 2.78 -17.15
N ILE A 180 -3.66 3.44 -16.00
CA ILE A 180 -3.90 2.81 -14.70
C ILE A 180 -5.39 2.83 -14.41
N ARG A 181 -6.06 1.69 -14.61
CA ARG A 181 -7.51 1.54 -14.37
C ARG A 181 -7.82 1.24 -12.90
N GLN A 182 -9.01 1.65 -12.47
CA GLN A 182 -9.65 1.20 -11.22
C GLN A 182 -8.72 1.25 -10.00
N THR A 183 -8.04 2.37 -9.79
CA THR A 183 -7.28 2.60 -8.56
C THR A 183 -8.22 2.67 -7.35
N LYS A 184 -7.69 2.82 -6.12
CA LYS A 184 -8.52 3.00 -4.91
C LYS A 184 -9.57 4.10 -5.21
N PHE A 185 -10.85 3.79 -5.00
CA PHE A 185 -12.02 4.63 -5.32
C PHE A 185 -12.44 4.72 -6.80
N GLY A 186 -12.00 3.81 -7.67
CA GLY A 186 -12.49 3.72 -9.05
C GLY A 186 -11.97 4.79 -9.99
N LYS A 187 -10.95 5.56 -9.57
CA LYS A 187 -10.31 6.57 -10.42
C LYS A 187 -9.32 5.91 -11.37
N SER A 188 -9.31 6.35 -12.62
CA SER A 188 -8.27 5.99 -13.60
C SER A 188 -7.33 7.18 -13.79
N ARG A 189 -6.06 6.90 -14.11
CA ARG A 189 -5.09 7.95 -14.46
C ARG A 189 -4.15 7.47 -15.55
N GLN A 190 -3.60 8.42 -16.29
CA GLN A 190 -2.52 8.16 -17.24
C GLN A 190 -1.18 8.42 -16.59
N VAL A 191 -0.20 7.57 -16.89
CA VAL A 191 1.18 7.64 -16.38
C VAL A 191 2.10 7.59 -17.58
N SER A 192 2.80 8.69 -17.86
CA SER A 192 3.78 8.77 -18.94
C SER A 192 5.02 7.95 -18.62
N LEU A 193 5.56 7.27 -19.62
CA LEU A 193 6.78 6.50 -19.55
C LEU A 193 7.96 7.36 -19.96
N HIS A 194 9.06 7.22 -19.22
CA HIS A 194 10.34 7.73 -19.68
C HIS A 194 10.82 6.91 -20.89
N PRO A 195 11.47 7.51 -21.92
CA PRO A 195 11.94 6.77 -23.10
C PRO A 195 12.79 5.53 -22.79
N SER A 196 13.59 5.58 -21.70
CA SER A 196 14.39 4.42 -21.26
C SER A 196 13.58 3.20 -20.81
N ALA A 197 12.29 3.36 -20.50
CA ALA A 197 11.41 2.26 -20.09
C ALA A 197 10.76 1.55 -21.30
N ILE A 198 10.65 2.22 -22.45
CA ILE A 198 9.91 1.72 -23.62
C ILE A 198 10.56 0.45 -24.17
N GLY A 199 11.88 0.49 -24.42
CA GLY A 199 12.64 -0.65 -24.95
C GLY A 199 12.51 -1.91 -24.08
N PRO A 200 12.82 -1.85 -22.77
CA PRO A 200 12.64 -3.00 -21.87
C PRO A 200 11.22 -3.56 -21.84
N LEU A 201 10.19 -2.70 -21.83
CA LEU A 201 8.79 -3.13 -21.88
C LEU A 201 8.44 -3.82 -23.20
N ALA A 202 8.93 -3.30 -24.34
CA ALA A 202 8.73 -3.89 -25.66
C ALA A 202 9.39 -5.27 -25.76
N THR A 203 10.64 -5.39 -25.32
CA THR A 203 11.38 -6.66 -25.28
C THR A 203 10.67 -7.70 -24.44
N TYR A 204 10.20 -7.32 -23.25
CA TYR A 204 9.41 -8.21 -22.40
C TYR A 204 8.12 -8.66 -23.08
N ARG A 205 7.36 -7.73 -23.67
CA ARG A 205 6.11 -8.04 -24.40
C ARG A 205 6.36 -9.03 -25.54
N ALA A 206 7.43 -8.83 -26.32
CA ALA A 206 7.80 -9.73 -27.41
C ALA A 206 8.18 -11.13 -26.89
N LEU A 207 9.03 -11.21 -25.87
CA LEU A 207 9.45 -12.48 -25.27
C LEU A 207 8.25 -13.24 -24.65
N ARG A 208 7.36 -12.53 -23.95
CA ARG A 208 6.12 -13.09 -23.39
C ARG A 208 5.27 -13.75 -24.47
N ARG A 209 5.08 -13.10 -25.63
CA ARG A 209 4.28 -13.63 -26.75
C ARG A 209 4.82 -14.94 -27.32
N GLN A 210 6.14 -15.16 -27.25
CA GLN A 210 6.76 -16.43 -27.65
C GLN A 210 6.46 -17.56 -26.64
N HIS A 211 6.18 -17.22 -25.38
CA HIS A 211 6.03 -18.18 -24.30
C HIS A 211 4.58 -18.48 -23.91
N VAL A 212 3.67 -17.54 -24.14
CA VAL A 212 2.27 -17.58 -23.68
C VAL A 212 1.39 -16.90 -24.72
N ARG A 213 0.26 -17.55 -25.07
CA ARG A 213 -0.79 -16.91 -25.87
C ARG A 213 -1.35 -15.72 -25.10
N SER A 214 -1.40 -14.55 -25.72
CA SER A 214 -1.87 -13.33 -25.08
C SER A 214 -2.92 -12.63 -25.94
N SER A 215 -3.85 -11.96 -25.26
CA SER A 215 -4.78 -11.01 -25.86
C SER A 215 -4.62 -9.65 -25.18
N LEU A 216 -5.32 -8.65 -25.70
CA LEU A 216 -5.36 -7.30 -25.12
C LEU A 216 -5.89 -7.29 -23.67
N ASN A 217 -6.72 -8.29 -23.31
CA ASN A 217 -7.27 -8.46 -21.96
C ASN A 217 -6.42 -9.37 -21.07
N THR A 218 -5.28 -9.88 -21.55
CA THR A 218 -4.33 -10.58 -20.67
C THR A 218 -3.55 -9.55 -19.88
N THR A 219 -3.27 -9.84 -18.61
CA THR A 219 -2.36 -9.01 -17.81
C THR A 219 -0.99 -8.90 -18.48
N PHE A 220 -0.38 -7.73 -18.37
CA PHE A 220 0.90 -7.42 -18.98
C PHE A 220 1.98 -8.29 -18.34
N PHE A 221 2.04 -8.32 -17.00
CA PHE A 221 2.93 -9.20 -16.25
C PHE A 221 2.27 -10.53 -15.91
N VAL A 222 2.87 -11.61 -16.42
CA VAL A 222 2.37 -12.98 -16.23
C VAL A 222 3.34 -13.83 -15.41
N SER A 223 2.81 -14.83 -14.72
CA SER A 223 3.59 -15.86 -14.05
C SER A 223 4.30 -16.75 -15.08
N SER A 224 5.55 -17.09 -14.78
CA SER A 224 6.45 -17.82 -15.66
C SER A 224 6.64 -19.29 -15.26
N ARG A 225 5.87 -19.82 -14.30
CA ARG A 225 6.16 -21.13 -13.67
C ARG A 225 4.94 -22.05 -13.54
N GLY A 226 5.21 -23.33 -13.76
CA GLY A 226 4.33 -24.45 -13.43
C GLY A 226 2.96 -24.35 -14.11
N VAL A 227 1.95 -24.85 -13.40
CA VAL A 227 0.55 -24.81 -13.86
C VAL A 227 -0.01 -23.39 -14.06
N ASN A 228 0.60 -22.39 -13.43
CA ASN A 228 0.18 -20.99 -13.51
C ASN A 228 0.94 -20.23 -14.61
N ARG A 229 1.57 -20.91 -15.57
CA ARG A 229 2.29 -20.23 -16.66
C ARG A 229 1.29 -19.47 -17.53
N GLY A 230 1.48 -18.16 -17.65
CA GLY A 230 0.60 -17.28 -18.41
C GLY A 230 -0.54 -16.65 -17.61
N GLU A 231 -0.78 -17.12 -16.39
CA GLU A 231 -1.72 -16.52 -15.46
C GLU A 231 -1.19 -15.17 -14.92
N PRO A 232 -2.07 -14.30 -14.40
CA PRO A 232 -1.65 -13.05 -13.76
C PRO A 232 -0.58 -13.26 -12.68
N LEU A 233 0.46 -12.43 -12.71
CA LEU A 233 1.50 -12.47 -11.70
C LEU A 233 0.92 -12.05 -10.33
N GLY A 234 0.96 -12.96 -9.35
CA GLY A 234 0.36 -12.71 -8.04
C GLY A 234 1.18 -11.76 -7.16
N ASP A 235 0.51 -10.91 -6.38
CA ASP A 235 1.13 -9.97 -5.44
C ASP A 235 2.09 -10.65 -4.46
N ARG A 236 1.64 -11.73 -3.79
CA ARG A 236 2.50 -12.54 -2.90
C ARG A 236 3.69 -13.16 -3.62
N GLN A 237 3.56 -13.46 -4.91
CA GLN A 237 4.65 -14.04 -5.69
C GLN A 237 5.73 -12.98 -5.96
N ALA A 238 5.32 -11.77 -6.35
CA ALA A 238 6.23 -10.66 -6.56
C ALA A 238 6.93 -10.23 -5.27
N HIS A 239 6.21 -10.12 -4.15
CA HIS A 239 6.78 -9.82 -2.85
C HIS A 239 7.80 -10.88 -2.39
N ARG A 240 7.49 -12.18 -2.55
CA ARG A 240 8.45 -13.26 -2.24
C ARG A 240 9.70 -13.20 -3.10
N MET A 241 9.57 -12.87 -4.38
CA MET A 241 10.73 -12.74 -5.27
C MET A 241 11.61 -11.58 -4.83
N PHE A 242 11.01 -10.43 -4.56
CA PHE A 242 11.73 -9.27 -4.06
C PHE A 242 12.45 -9.57 -2.74
N GLU A 243 11.78 -10.28 -1.82
CA GLU A 243 12.41 -10.74 -0.58
C GLU A 243 13.57 -11.70 -0.81
N GLN A 244 13.48 -12.60 -1.78
CA GLN A 244 14.59 -13.47 -2.13
C GLN A 244 15.79 -12.65 -2.63
N LEU A 245 15.57 -11.71 -3.54
CA LEU A 245 16.62 -10.89 -4.14
C LEU A 245 17.27 -9.93 -3.12
N ARG A 246 16.47 -9.26 -2.28
CA ARG A 246 17.04 -8.38 -1.24
C ARG A 246 17.92 -9.13 -0.26
N ARG A 247 17.56 -10.39 0.09
CA ARG A 247 18.36 -11.25 0.97
C ARG A 247 19.65 -11.68 0.28
N GLN A 248 19.58 -12.05 -1.00
CA GLN A 248 20.77 -12.36 -1.81
C GLN A 248 21.74 -11.17 -1.89
N LEU A 249 21.20 -9.96 -2.04
CA LEU A 249 21.98 -8.73 -2.12
C LEU A 249 22.48 -8.21 -0.76
N GLY A 250 22.07 -8.85 0.35
CA GLY A 250 22.53 -8.48 1.69
C GLY A 250 22.08 -7.08 2.15
N TRP A 251 20.95 -6.59 1.65
CA TRP A 251 20.51 -5.23 1.96
C TRP A 251 20.06 -5.07 3.40
N VAL A 252 20.59 -4.03 4.04
CA VAL A 252 20.22 -3.59 5.39
C VAL A 252 19.23 -2.45 5.29
N ASP A 253 18.21 -2.45 6.15
CA ASP A 253 17.25 -1.36 6.17
C ASP A 253 17.87 -0.09 6.75
N ARG A 254 17.90 0.98 5.95
CA ARG A 254 18.21 2.35 6.36
C ARG A 254 16.98 3.16 6.77
N GLY A 255 15.78 2.59 6.60
CA GLY A 255 14.54 3.11 7.16
C GLY A 255 14.26 2.57 8.56
N GLY A 256 13.01 2.72 9.02
CA GLY A 256 12.58 2.24 10.34
C GLY A 256 11.73 0.97 10.32
N HIS A 257 11.62 0.30 9.17
CA HIS A 257 10.74 -0.86 8.99
C HIS A 257 11.40 -2.20 9.35
N GLY A 258 12.70 -2.18 9.67
CA GLY A 258 13.53 -3.35 9.96
C GLY A 258 13.91 -4.17 8.72
N GLN A 259 13.31 -3.87 7.56
CA GLN A 259 13.63 -4.51 6.28
C GLN A 259 13.21 -3.63 5.10
N PRO A 260 14.04 -3.53 4.04
CA PRO A 260 13.66 -2.82 2.82
C PRO A 260 12.46 -3.49 2.15
N ARG A 261 11.48 -2.71 1.69
CA ARG A 261 10.24 -3.22 1.07
C ARG A 261 10.15 -2.80 -0.39
N ILE A 262 9.50 -3.62 -1.20
CA ILE A 262 9.18 -3.29 -2.59
C ILE A 262 8.39 -1.98 -2.74
N HIS A 263 7.56 -1.63 -1.75
CA HIS A 263 6.83 -0.36 -1.77
C HIS A 263 7.75 0.85 -1.60
N ASP A 264 8.93 0.67 -1.01
CA ASP A 264 9.89 1.73 -0.80
C ASP A 264 10.57 2.15 -2.12
N ILE A 265 10.48 1.33 -3.18
CA ILE A 265 10.86 1.73 -4.56
C ILE A 265 10.00 2.91 -5.03
N ARG A 266 8.69 2.87 -4.74
CA ARG A 266 7.79 3.99 -5.05
C ARG A 266 8.12 5.22 -4.21
N HIS A 267 8.51 5.04 -2.95
CA HIS A 267 8.95 6.15 -2.12
C HIS A 267 10.24 6.77 -2.69
N SER A 268 11.18 5.93 -3.11
CA SER A 268 12.44 6.34 -3.73
C SER A 268 12.23 7.13 -5.02
N PHE A 269 11.30 6.69 -5.88
CA PHE A 269 10.91 7.44 -7.08
C PHE A 269 10.45 8.87 -6.74
N ALA A 270 9.54 9.01 -5.77
CA ALA A 270 9.00 10.31 -5.40
C ALA A 270 10.09 11.24 -4.84
N VAL A 271 10.92 10.71 -3.93
CA VAL A 271 12.03 11.46 -3.33
C VAL A 271 13.01 11.92 -4.40
N ARG A 272 13.46 11.01 -5.28
CA ARG A 272 14.39 11.34 -6.36
C ARG A 272 13.80 12.42 -7.29
N ARG A 273 12.50 12.34 -7.61
CA ARG A 273 11.84 13.34 -8.46
C ARG A 273 11.79 14.71 -7.79
N LEU A 274 11.53 14.77 -6.49
CA LEU A 274 11.54 16.02 -5.72
C LEU A 274 12.94 16.64 -5.66
N ILE A 275 13.97 15.83 -5.37
CA ILE A 275 15.38 16.28 -5.40
C ILE A 275 15.73 16.85 -6.77
N LEU A 276 15.45 16.11 -7.86
CA LEU A 276 15.75 16.58 -9.21
C LEU A 276 15.00 17.87 -9.58
N TRP A 277 13.75 18.03 -9.16
CA TRP A 277 13.03 19.30 -9.40
C TRP A 277 13.61 20.46 -8.61
N HIS A 278 14.08 20.19 -7.39
CA HIS A 278 14.76 21.20 -6.59
C HIS A 278 16.07 21.64 -7.24
N GLU A 279 16.91 20.70 -7.68
CA GLU A 279 18.16 20.96 -8.41
C GLU A 279 17.92 21.73 -9.73
N GLN A 280 16.75 21.54 -10.34
CA GLN A 280 16.33 22.25 -11.57
C GLN A 280 15.71 23.62 -11.29
N GLY A 281 15.64 24.07 -10.03
CA GLY A 281 15.02 25.34 -9.65
C GLY A 281 13.50 25.39 -9.87
N ALA A 282 12.84 24.24 -9.97
CA ALA A 282 11.39 24.20 -10.17
C ALA A 282 10.63 24.56 -8.89
N ASP A 283 9.48 25.23 -9.04
CA ASP A 283 8.55 25.50 -7.94
C ASP A 283 7.99 24.17 -7.39
N LEU A 284 8.50 23.74 -6.23
CA LEU A 284 8.11 22.49 -5.60
C LEU A 284 6.61 22.46 -5.24
N ASP A 285 6.01 23.58 -4.83
CA ASP A 285 4.62 23.59 -4.38
C ASP A 285 3.67 23.28 -5.55
N GLN A 286 3.93 23.87 -6.73
CA GLN A 286 3.20 23.54 -7.95
C GLN A 286 3.44 22.09 -8.39
N ARG A 287 4.69 21.61 -8.30
CA ARG A 287 5.07 20.25 -8.71
C ARG A 287 4.50 19.17 -7.78
N MET A 288 4.24 19.48 -6.51
CA MET A 288 3.66 18.55 -5.54
C MET A 288 2.25 18.11 -5.93
N LEU A 289 1.42 19.01 -6.47
CA LEU A 289 0.10 18.64 -6.98
C LEU A 289 0.19 17.71 -8.20
N ALA A 290 1.11 18.00 -9.13
CA ALA A 290 1.38 17.16 -10.29
C ALA A 290 1.85 15.76 -9.87
N LEU A 291 2.79 15.68 -8.93
CA LEU A 291 3.29 14.42 -8.38
C LEU A 291 2.18 13.64 -7.65
N SER A 292 1.35 14.32 -6.86
CA SER A 292 0.19 13.72 -6.18
C SER A 292 -0.76 13.05 -7.17
N THR A 293 -1.08 13.74 -8.27
CA THR A 293 -1.94 13.23 -9.34
C THR A 293 -1.29 12.06 -10.07
N TYR A 294 -0.02 12.20 -10.47
CA TYR A 294 0.75 11.15 -11.13
C TYR A 294 0.89 9.89 -10.28
N MET A 295 1.08 10.04 -8.97
CA MET A 295 1.16 8.93 -8.02
C MET A 295 -0.22 8.37 -7.65
N GLY A 296 -1.32 9.04 -7.96
CA GLY A 296 -2.66 8.63 -7.55
C GLY A 296 -2.85 8.71 -6.04
N HIS A 297 -2.46 9.84 -5.44
CA HIS A 297 -2.76 10.16 -4.05
C HIS A 297 -4.13 10.81 -3.94
N VAL A 298 -4.96 10.28 -3.03
CA VAL A 298 -6.33 10.79 -2.80
C VAL A 298 -6.31 12.06 -1.96
N LYS A 299 -5.33 12.18 -1.06
CA LYS A 299 -5.08 13.39 -0.27
C LYS A 299 -3.65 13.84 -0.56
N ILE A 300 -3.47 15.14 -0.83
CA ILE A 300 -2.16 15.72 -1.10
C ILE A 300 -1.20 15.57 0.10
N SER A 301 -1.72 15.48 1.32
CA SER A 301 -0.95 15.21 2.54
C SER A 301 -0.19 13.87 2.53
N ASN A 302 -0.55 12.94 1.65
CA ASN A 302 0.24 11.73 1.42
C ASN A 302 1.51 12.00 0.62
N THR A 303 1.51 13.05 -0.22
CA THR A 303 2.67 13.50 -1.00
C THR A 303 3.58 14.36 -0.12
N TYR A 304 3.03 15.28 0.67
CA TYR A 304 3.82 16.11 1.62
C TYR A 304 4.64 15.29 2.62
N TRP A 305 4.22 14.05 2.88
CA TRP A 305 4.99 13.12 3.71
C TRP A 305 6.43 12.88 3.22
N TYR A 306 6.68 12.95 1.92
CA TYR A 306 8.04 12.78 1.39
C TYR A 306 9.00 13.84 1.95
N LEU A 307 8.51 15.06 2.16
CA LEU A 307 9.32 16.19 2.65
C LEU A 307 9.68 16.05 4.13
N SER A 308 8.81 15.43 4.93
CA SER A 308 8.97 15.31 6.39
C SER A 308 9.46 13.94 6.84
N GLY A 309 9.57 12.96 5.94
CA GLY A 309 9.86 11.56 6.26
C GLY A 309 11.23 11.08 5.79
N VAL A 310 12.01 11.95 5.16
CA VAL A 310 13.28 11.61 4.50
C VAL A 310 14.33 12.67 4.87
N PRO A 311 15.40 12.30 5.59
CA PRO A 311 16.41 13.23 6.07
C PRO A 311 16.99 14.14 4.98
N GLU A 312 17.23 13.60 3.79
CA GLU A 312 17.79 14.33 2.66
C GLU A 312 16.85 15.45 2.18
N LEU A 313 15.54 15.19 2.13
CA LEU A 313 14.56 16.23 1.80
C LEU A 313 14.33 17.19 2.96
N MET A 314 14.41 16.72 4.21
CA MET A 314 14.34 17.60 5.38
C MET A 314 15.52 18.58 5.42
N ALA A 315 16.72 18.14 5.05
CA ALA A 315 17.89 19.01 4.94
C ALA A 315 17.68 20.08 3.85
N LEU A 316 17.14 19.70 2.68
CA LEU A 316 16.80 20.66 1.62
C LEU A 316 15.74 21.68 2.05
N VAL A 317 14.69 21.22 2.76
CA VAL A 317 13.66 22.12 3.32
C VAL A 317 14.24 23.01 4.42
N GLY A 318 15.10 22.49 5.28
CA GLY A 318 15.79 23.23 6.34
C GLY A 318 16.64 24.36 5.77
N ALA A 319 17.49 24.08 4.79
CA ALA A 319 18.31 25.10 4.12
C ALA A 319 17.46 26.20 3.45
N ARG A 320 16.32 25.85 2.84
CA ARG A 320 15.37 26.85 2.30
C ARG A 320 14.74 27.70 3.40
N PHE A 321 14.38 27.09 4.53
CA PHE A 321 13.80 27.81 5.65
C PHE A 321 14.81 28.78 6.27
N GLU A 322 16.06 28.35 6.45
CA GLU A 322 17.15 29.21 6.91
C GLU A 322 17.30 30.42 5.97
N HIS A 323 17.37 30.19 4.65
CA HIS A 323 17.46 31.29 3.68
C HIS A 323 16.26 32.25 3.72
N TYR A 324 15.04 31.73 3.89
CA TYR A 324 13.85 32.56 4.05
C TYR A 324 13.86 33.37 5.35
N ALA A 325 14.28 32.76 6.46
CA ALA A 325 14.40 33.41 7.76
C ALA A 325 15.47 34.51 7.74
N ASP A 326 16.59 34.28 7.05
CA ASP A 326 17.66 35.26 6.87
C ASP A 326 17.21 36.44 6.01
N LEU A 327 16.43 36.19 4.95
CA LEU A 327 15.84 37.26 4.13
C LEU A 327 14.84 38.11 4.91
N GLY A 328 14.09 37.51 5.84
CA GLY A 328 13.16 38.22 6.73
C GLY A 328 13.84 39.02 7.86
N ALA A 329 15.12 38.77 8.14
CA ALA A 329 15.90 39.51 9.13
C ALA A 329 16.50 40.81 8.56
N CYS A 330 16.68 40.91 7.23
CA CYS A 330 17.21 42.11 6.57
C CYS A 330 16.17 43.20 6.31
N ASP A 331 14.86 42.93 6.51
CA ASP A 331 13.77 43.90 6.31
C ASP A 331 13.45 44.74 7.57
N TYR A 332 14.33 44.73 8.59
CA TYR A 332 14.20 45.47 9.85
C TYR A 332 15.42 46.33 10.23
N GLU A 333 16.30 46.65 9.28
CA GLU A 333 17.30 47.73 9.40
C GLU A 333 16.97 48.86 8.42
#